data_AF-A0A938RD77-F1
#
_entry.id   AF-A0A938RD77-F1
#
_cell.length_a   1.000
_cell.length_b   1.000
_cell.length_c   1.000
_cell.angle_alpha   90.00
_cell.angle_beta   90.00
_cell.angle_gamma   90.00
#
_symmetry.space_group_name_H-M   'P 1'
#
loop_
_entity.id
_entity.type
_entity.pdbx_description
1 polymer ?
#
loop_
_entity_poly.entity_id
_entity_poly.type
_entity_poly.pdbx_seq_one_letter_code
_entity_poly.pdbx_strand_id
1 'polypeptide(L)'
;MTNNQDKIIGPGSIVLIILMALAVPVAGWRYFNGLGSITNLSDAYPWGFWISFDLFCGVALAAGAFVVAAVVDIFGGKTMKPLLRPAILTGFLGYILVGTALMVDLGQYHRIWYLTWSWNLHSPLFEVGWCVMLYLTV
;
A
#
# COMPACT_ATOMS: atom_id res chain seq x y z
N MET A 1 38.57 20.16 -9.84
CA MET A 1 38.01 19.11 -8.97
C MET A 1 36.53 18.99 -9.35
N THR A 2 36.25 18.29 -10.46
CA THR A 2 34.97 18.34 -11.16
C THR A 2 34.00 17.29 -10.60
N ASN A 3 32.96 17.80 -9.97
CA ASN A 3 31.57 17.40 -10.06
C ASN A 3 31.23 15.88 -9.92
N ASN A 4 30.83 15.48 -8.72
CA ASN A 4 30.20 14.19 -8.43
C ASN A 4 28.68 14.37 -8.14
N GLN A 5 28.01 15.29 -8.86
CA GLN A 5 26.57 15.57 -8.70
C GLN A 5 25.66 14.81 -9.68
N ASP A 6 26.18 13.98 -10.58
CA ASP A 6 25.39 13.54 -11.74
C ASP A 6 25.19 12.01 -11.83
N LYS A 7 25.00 11.33 -10.69
CA LYS A 7 24.43 9.96 -10.71
C LYS A 7 23.09 9.92 -10.00
N ILE A 8 22.11 10.54 -10.66
CA ILE A 8 20.68 10.52 -10.30
C ILE A 8 20.11 9.08 -10.33
N ILE A 9 20.86 8.12 -10.88
CA ILE A 9 20.47 6.71 -10.99
C ILE A 9 21.59 5.83 -10.42
N GLY A 10 21.45 5.47 -9.14
CA GLY A 10 22.31 4.47 -8.50
C GLY A 10 22.02 3.06 -9.03
N PRO A 11 22.93 2.09 -8.87
CA PRO A 11 22.69 0.70 -9.28
C PRO A 11 21.41 0.13 -8.64
N GLY A 12 21.08 0.52 -7.40
CA GLY A 12 19.82 0.16 -6.75
C GLY A 12 18.58 0.77 -7.43
N SER A 13 18.66 2.02 -7.88
CA SER A 13 17.56 2.69 -8.60
C SER A 13 17.24 2.01 -9.93
N ILE A 14 18.27 1.51 -10.65
CA ILE A 14 18.09 0.77 -11.90
C ILE A 14 17.33 -0.54 -11.66
N VAL A 15 17.67 -1.28 -10.60
CA VAL A 15 16.96 -2.52 -10.23
C VAL A 15 15.49 -2.23 -9.91
N LEU A 16 15.21 -1.16 -9.16
CA LEU A 16 13.85 -0.75 -8.84
C LEU A 16 13.05 -0.34 -10.08
N ILE A 17 13.67 0.36 -11.03
CA ILE A 17 13.03 0.75 -12.30
C ILE A 17 12.69 -0.47 -13.15
N ILE A 18 13.59 -1.46 -13.22
CA ILE A 18 13.33 -2.71 -13.96
C ILE A 18 12.18 -3.49 -13.33
N LEU A 19 12.17 -3.60 -11.99
CA LEU A 19 11.07 -4.21 -11.26
C LEU A 19 9.73 -3.51 -11.51
N MET A 20 9.72 -2.17 -11.48
CA MET A 20 8.54 -1.37 -11.75
C MET A 20 8.06 -1.52 -13.20
N ALA A 21 8.99 -1.57 -14.16
CA ALA A 21 8.69 -1.81 -15.57
C ALA A 21 8.12 -3.21 -15.85
N LEU A 22 8.42 -4.20 -15.01
CA LEU A 22 7.80 -5.54 -15.06
C LEU A 22 6.46 -5.59 -14.31
N ALA A 23 6.34 -4.90 -13.18
CA ALA A 23 5.14 -4.90 -12.34
C ALA A 23 3.94 -4.23 -13.04
N VAL A 24 4.15 -3.12 -13.74
CA VAL A 24 3.09 -2.38 -14.44
C VAL A 24 2.40 -3.20 -15.54
N PRO A 25 3.10 -3.85 -16.49
CA PRO A 25 2.45 -4.67 -17.51
C PRO A 25 1.82 -5.94 -16.94
N VAL A 26 2.36 -6.52 -15.85
CA VAL A 26 1.73 -7.66 -15.15
C VAL A 26 0.42 -7.23 -14.47
N ALA A 27 0.41 -6.07 -13.81
CA ALA A 27 -0.80 -5.48 -13.24
C ALA A 27 -1.83 -5.16 -14.35
N GLY A 28 -1.39 -4.63 -15.48
CA GLY A 28 -2.23 -4.40 -16.66
C GLY A 28 -2.84 -5.70 -17.20
N TRP A 29 -2.02 -6.73 -17.39
CA TRP A 29 -2.47 -8.04 -17.88
C TRP A 29 -3.47 -8.71 -16.94
N ARG A 30 -3.36 -8.46 -15.62
CA ARG A 30 -4.32 -8.92 -14.58
C ARG A 30 -5.71 -8.32 -14.77
N TYR A 31 -5.81 -7.05 -15.16
CA TYR A 31 -7.11 -6.41 -15.41
C TYR A 31 -7.81 -6.96 -16.66
N PHE A 32 -7.06 -7.46 -17.65
CA PHE A 32 -7.64 -7.99 -18.90
C PHE A 32 -7.93 -9.50 -18.87
N ASN A 33 -7.13 -10.32 -18.19
CA ASN A 33 -7.27 -11.79 -18.20
C ASN A 33 -7.93 -12.38 -16.94
N GLY A 34 -8.35 -11.52 -16.01
CA GLY A 34 -9.02 -11.93 -14.77
C GLY A 34 -8.05 -12.49 -13.71
N LEU A 35 -8.55 -12.63 -12.49
CA LEU A 35 -7.75 -13.05 -11.32
C LEU A 35 -7.15 -14.45 -11.51
N GLY A 36 -7.88 -15.38 -12.13
CA GLY A 36 -7.47 -16.78 -12.24
C GLY A 36 -6.23 -17.06 -13.07
N SER A 37 -5.88 -16.22 -14.07
CA SER A 37 -4.76 -16.51 -14.98
C SER A 37 -3.39 -16.10 -14.42
N ILE A 38 -3.35 -15.24 -13.39
CA ILE A 38 -2.11 -14.63 -12.89
C ILE A 38 -1.83 -15.01 -11.43
N THR A 39 -2.86 -15.26 -10.63
CA THR A 39 -2.66 -15.36 -9.19
C THR A 39 -2.60 -16.80 -8.66
N ASN A 40 -2.92 -17.82 -9.46
CA ASN A 40 -3.04 -19.23 -9.02
C ASN A 40 -3.87 -19.33 -7.72
N LEU A 41 -4.96 -18.57 -7.66
CA LEU A 41 -5.91 -18.62 -6.56
C LEU A 41 -6.88 -19.79 -6.79
N SER A 42 -7.07 -20.60 -5.75
CA SER A 42 -8.11 -21.63 -5.68
C SER A 42 -9.33 -21.05 -4.97
N ASP A 43 -10.54 -21.55 -5.27
CA ASP A 43 -11.79 -21.13 -4.61
C ASP A 43 -11.75 -21.31 -3.08
N ALA A 44 -10.84 -22.14 -2.56
CA ALA A 44 -10.59 -22.29 -1.12
C ALA A 44 -9.85 -21.10 -0.47
N TYR A 45 -9.03 -20.36 -1.24
CA TYR A 45 -8.25 -19.23 -0.76
C TYR A 45 -8.39 -18.03 -1.72
N PRO A 46 -9.58 -17.40 -1.77
CA PRO A 46 -9.91 -16.38 -2.75
C PRO A 46 -9.15 -15.05 -2.56
N TRP A 47 -8.43 -14.88 -1.45
CA TRP A 47 -7.53 -13.72 -1.22
C TRP A 47 -6.05 -14.11 -1.15
N GLY A 48 -5.77 -15.39 -0.86
CA GLY A 48 -4.45 -16.02 -0.92
C GLY A 48 -3.31 -15.25 -0.28
N PHE A 49 -2.13 -15.38 -0.88
CA PHE A 49 -0.89 -14.73 -0.46
C PHE A 49 -0.89 -13.21 -0.73
N TRP A 50 -1.64 -12.76 -1.74
CA TRP A 50 -1.62 -11.37 -2.22
C TRP A 50 -2.11 -10.38 -1.17
N ILE A 51 -3.29 -10.59 -0.59
CA ILE A 51 -3.83 -9.71 0.44
C ILE A 51 -2.94 -9.71 1.70
N SER A 52 -2.36 -10.87 2.03
CA SER A 52 -1.55 -11.04 3.23
C SER A 52 -0.25 -10.24 3.12
N PHE A 53 0.41 -10.32 1.95
CA PHE A 53 1.62 -9.57 1.66
C PHE A 53 1.37 -8.05 1.69
N ASP A 54 0.26 -7.58 1.10
CA ASP A 54 -0.10 -6.15 1.16
C ASP A 54 -0.34 -5.67 2.59
N LEU A 55 -1.04 -6.47 3.40
CA LEU A 55 -1.28 -6.14 4.81
C LEU A 55 0.03 -6.06 5.62
N PHE A 56 0.97 -6.99 5.41
CA PHE A 56 2.25 -6.99 6.11
C PHE A 56 3.19 -5.87 5.63
N CYS A 57 3.28 -5.63 4.33
CA CYS A 57 4.24 -4.65 3.79
C CYS A 57 3.72 -3.22 3.83
N GLY A 58 2.43 -3.02 3.57
CA GLY A 58 1.80 -1.71 3.54
C GLY A 58 1.22 -1.32 4.90
N VAL A 59 0.22 -2.06 5.39
CA VAL A 59 -0.55 -1.68 6.59
C VAL A 59 0.30 -1.72 7.85
N ALA A 60 1.11 -2.76 8.06
CA ALA A 60 1.95 -2.85 9.26
C ALA A 60 3.02 -1.75 9.31
N LEU A 61 3.58 -1.37 8.17
CA LEU A 61 4.56 -0.30 8.06
C LEU A 61 3.92 1.08 8.29
N ALA A 62 2.72 1.31 7.73
CA ALA A 62 1.94 2.52 7.99
C ALA A 62 1.56 2.61 9.48
N ALA A 63 1.01 1.55 10.07
CA ALA A 63 0.65 1.52 11.49
C ALA A 63 1.85 1.81 12.40
N GLY A 64 3.04 1.27 12.07
CA GLY A 64 4.29 1.58 12.79
C GLY A 64 4.65 3.08 12.76
N ALA A 65 4.47 3.74 11.61
CA ALA A 65 4.69 5.17 11.49
C ALA A 65 3.72 6.00 12.36
N PHE A 66 2.44 5.63 12.42
CA PHE A 66 1.46 6.29 13.30
C PHE A 66 1.79 6.14 14.78
N VAL A 67 2.25 4.95 15.20
CA VAL A 67 2.65 4.72 16.59
C VAL A 67 3.84 5.60 16.96
N VAL A 68 4.84 5.72 16.08
CA VAL A 68 5.99 6.62 16.32
C VAL A 68 5.53 8.08 16.40
N ALA A 69 4.63 8.52 15.52
CA ALA A 69 4.07 9.86 15.56
C ALA A 69 3.30 10.13 16.87
N ALA A 70 2.42 9.20 17.27
CA ALA A 70 1.66 9.30 18.52
C ALA A 70 2.58 9.35 19.75
N VAL A 71 3.65 8.55 19.80
CA VAL A 71 4.59 8.57 20.93
C VAL A 71 5.37 9.87 21.01
N VAL A 72 5.74 10.47 19.87
CA VAL A 72 6.47 11.75 19.86
C VAL A 72 5.55 12.92 20.23
N ASP A 73 4.34 12.97 19.65
CA ASP A 73 3.44 14.12 19.77
C ASP A 73 2.55 14.08 21.01
N ILE A 74 2.05 12.90 21.41
CA ILE A 74 1.16 12.74 22.58
C ILE A 74 1.98 12.53 23.86
N PHE A 75 2.95 11.63 23.83
CA PHE A 75 3.75 11.28 25.01
C PHE A 75 5.00 12.15 25.18
N GLY A 76 5.25 13.10 24.27
CA GLY A 76 6.31 14.09 24.40
C GLY A 76 7.73 13.49 24.32
N GLY A 77 7.90 12.36 23.63
CA GLY A 77 9.17 11.67 23.44
C GLY A 77 10.18 12.47 22.60
N LYS A 78 10.81 13.49 23.21
CA LYS A 78 11.73 14.43 22.52
C LYS A 78 12.91 13.73 21.83
N THR A 79 13.30 12.54 22.29
CA THR A 79 14.39 11.71 21.74
C THR A 79 14.09 11.19 20.33
N MET A 80 12.83 10.99 19.97
CA MET A 80 12.41 10.44 18.67
C MET A 80 11.99 11.52 17.65
N LYS A 81 12.09 12.81 17.99
CA LYS A 81 11.84 13.93 17.07
C LYS A 81 12.58 13.83 15.72
N PRO A 82 13.85 13.41 15.63
CA PRO A 82 14.50 13.26 14.33
C PRO A 82 13.97 12.08 13.51
N LEU A 83 13.37 11.05 14.15
CA LEU A 83 12.71 9.94 13.47
C LEU A 83 11.29 10.27 12.99
N LEU A 84 10.67 11.33 13.51
CA LEU A 84 9.29 11.71 13.18
C LEU A 84 9.11 12.01 11.68
N ARG A 85 10.00 12.80 11.09
CA ARG A 85 9.93 13.18 9.67
C ARG A 85 10.01 11.98 8.72
N PRO A 86 11.01 11.08 8.83
CA PRO A 86 11.04 9.89 7.99
C PRO A 86 9.89 8.94 8.31
N ALA A 87 9.45 8.81 9.59
CA ALA A 87 8.31 7.97 9.95
C ALA A 87 7.02 8.43 9.24
N ILE A 88 6.68 9.71 9.30
CA ILE A 88 5.48 10.24 8.63
C ILE A 88 5.55 10.04 7.11
N LEU A 89 6.72 10.29 6.49
CA LEU A 89 6.92 10.01 5.06
C LEU A 89 6.74 8.53 4.72
N THR A 90 7.26 7.62 5.56
CA THR A 90 7.07 6.18 5.36
C THR A 90 5.61 5.76 5.56
N GLY A 91 4.89 6.37 6.51
CA GLY A 91 3.46 6.12 6.72
C GLY A 91 2.61 6.57 5.54
N PHE A 92 2.89 7.77 5.02
CA PHE A 92 2.24 8.30 3.82
C PHE A 92 2.47 7.41 2.60
N LEU A 93 3.72 6.98 2.38
CA LEU A 93 4.06 6.09 1.27
C LEU A 93 3.41 4.70 1.44
N GLY A 94 3.34 4.20 2.67
CA GLY A 94 2.65 2.95 3.01
C GLY A 94 1.16 3.00 2.69
N TYR A 95 0.46 4.09 3.02
CA TYR A 95 -0.96 4.22 2.69
C TYR A 95 -1.24 4.30 1.19
N ILE A 96 -0.40 5.00 0.42
CA ILE A 96 -0.53 5.02 -1.05
C ILE A 96 -0.36 3.60 -1.62
N LEU A 97 0.59 2.84 -1.07
CA LEU A 97 0.86 1.47 -1.50
C LEU A 97 -0.34 0.56 -1.20
N VAL A 98 -0.90 0.62 0.02
CA VAL A 98 -2.11 -0.14 0.40
C VAL A 98 -3.30 0.24 -0.47
N GLY A 99 -3.55 1.54 -0.69
CA GLY A 99 -4.67 1.99 -1.53
C GLY A 99 -4.57 1.48 -2.96
N THR A 100 -3.37 1.52 -3.54
CA THR A 100 -3.10 1.02 -4.89
C THR A 100 -3.18 -0.50 -4.96
N ALA A 101 -2.63 -1.20 -3.97
CA ALA A 101 -2.66 -2.66 -3.89
C ALA A 101 -4.09 -3.18 -3.72
N LEU A 102 -4.91 -2.55 -2.87
CA LEU A 102 -6.33 -2.88 -2.74
C LEU A 102 -7.05 -2.72 -4.08
N MET A 103 -6.80 -1.65 -4.85
CA MET A 103 -7.43 -1.48 -6.17
C MET A 103 -7.05 -2.61 -7.14
N VAL A 104 -5.82 -3.13 -7.04
CA VAL A 104 -5.33 -4.25 -7.87
C VAL A 104 -5.86 -5.60 -7.37
N ASP A 105 -6.06 -5.74 -6.07
CA ASP A 105 -6.57 -6.97 -5.44
C ASP A 105 -8.09 -7.12 -5.58
N LEU A 106 -8.83 -6.00 -5.60
CA LEU A 106 -10.23 -6.00 -5.99
C LEU A 106 -10.35 -6.23 -7.50
N GLY A 107 -10.48 -7.50 -7.90
CA GLY A 107 -10.70 -7.89 -9.31
C GLY A 107 -11.92 -7.26 -10.00
N GLN A 108 -12.75 -6.51 -9.27
CA GLN A 108 -13.80 -5.63 -9.80
C GLN A 108 -13.66 -4.20 -9.28
N TYR A 109 -12.56 -3.53 -9.66
CA TYR A 109 -12.29 -2.14 -9.28
C TYR A 109 -13.47 -1.17 -9.53
N HIS A 110 -14.24 -1.39 -10.59
CA HIS A 110 -15.39 -0.55 -10.96
C HIS A 110 -16.56 -0.64 -9.94
N ARG A 111 -16.59 -1.68 -9.11
CA ARG A 111 -17.66 -1.90 -8.12
C ARG A 111 -17.31 -1.31 -6.74
N ILE A 112 -16.13 -0.69 -6.59
CA ILE A 112 -15.72 -0.01 -5.35
C ILE A 112 -16.71 1.09 -4.95
N TRP A 113 -17.36 1.75 -5.91
CA TRP A 113 -18.42 2.74 -5.63
C TRP A 113 -19.63 2.16 -4.89
N TYR A 114 -19.93 0.86 -5.04
CA TYR A 114 -20.99 0.24 -4.24
C TYR A 114 -20.61 0.18 -2.76
N LEU A 115 -19.32 0.17 -2.42
CA LEU A 115 -18.87 0.19 -1.03
C LEU A 115 -19.26 1.51 -0.34
N THR A 116 -19.23 2.64 -1.04
CA THR A 116 -19.56 3.95 -0.45
C THR A 116 -21.06 4.23 -0.42
N TRP A 117 -21.87 3.55 -1.25
CA TRP A 117 -23.31 3.78 -1.34
C TRP A 117 -24.18 2.69 -0.70
N SER A 118 -23.82 1.40 -0.80
CA SER A 118 -24.56 0.28 -0.18
C SER A 118 -23.83 -0.24 1.05
N TRP A 119 -24.22 0.24 2.22
CA TRP A 119 -23.51 -0.01 3.47
C TRP A 119 -23.94 -1.35 4.04
N ASN A 120 -23.01 -2.29 4.20
CA ASN A 120 -23.26 -3.57 4.83
C ASN A 120 -22.40 -3.71 6.10
N LEU A 121 -22.93 -3.21 7.22
CA LEU A 121 -22.22 -3.11 8.50
C LEU A 121 -21.89 -4.48 9.14
N HIS A 122 -22.47 -5.57 8.66
CA HIS A 122 -22.13 -6.93 9.10
C HIS A 122 -20.90 -7.51 8.39
N SER A 123 -20.36 -6.83 7.38
CA SER A 123 -19.23 -7.31 6.59
C SER A 123 -17.90 -6.72 7.08
N PRO A 124 -16.92 -7.53 7.51
CA PRO A 124 -15.61 -7.03 7.93
C PRO A 124 -14.85 -6.32 6.79
N LEU A 125 -15.10 -6.69 5.53
CA LEU A 125 -14.57 -6.00 4.35
C LEU A 125 -15.06 -4.55 4.23
N PHE A 126 -16.29 -4.26 4.67
CA PHE A 126 -16.83 -2.90 4.64
C PHE A 126 -16.12 -2.00 5.65
N GLU A 127 -15.89 -2.49 6.87
CA GLU A 127 -15.16 -1.77 7.91
C GLU A 127 -13.72 -1.45 7.49
N VAL A 128 -12.98 -2.45 6.99
CA VAL A 128 -11.60 -2.24 6.53
C VAL A 128 -11.54 -1.24 5.37
N GLY A 129 -12.43 -1.38 4.39
CA GLY A 129 -12.49 -0.44 3.27
C GLY A 129 -12.83 0.99 3.69
N TRP A 130 -13.71 1.16 4.67
CA TRP A 130 -14.03 2.47 5.24
C TRP A 130 -12.86 3.07 6.02
N CYS A 131 -12.15 2.25 6.82
CA CYS A 131 -10.94 2.67 7.53
C CYS A 131 -9.86 3.17 6.58
N VAL A 132 -9.58 2.43 5.50
CA VAL A 132 -8.56 2.84 4.51
C VAL A 132 -8.97 4.13 3.79
N MET A 133 -10.24 4.29 3.42
CA MET A 133 -10.74 5.51 2.79
C MET A 133 -10.59 6.72 3.72
N LEU A 134 -10.98 6.60 4.99
CA LEU A 134 -10.80 7.67 5.97
C LEU A 134 -9.32 7.99 6.22
N TYR A 135 -8.46 6.97 6.29
CA TYR A 135 -7.03 7.19 6.46
C TYR A 135 -6.35 7.85 5.26
N LEU A 136 -6.83 7.63 4.03
CA LEU A 136 -6.34 8.34 2.86
C LEU A 136 -6.81 9.81 2.81
N THR A 137 -7.92 10.14 3.48
CA THR A 137 -8.43 11.53 3.51
C THR A 137 -7.73 12.44 4.52
N VAL A 138 -7.03 11.88 5.51
CA VAL A 138 -6.34 12.60 6.60
C VAL A 138 -4.85 12.70 6.31
#